data_AF-A0A529Y590-F1
#
_entry.id   AF-A0A529Y590-F1
#
_cell.length_a   1.000
_cell.length_b   1.000
_cell.length_c   1.000
_cell.angle_alpha   90.00
_cell.angle_beta   90.00
_cell.angle_gamma   90.00
#
_symmetry.space_group_name_H-M   'P 1'
#
loop_
_entity.id
_entity.type
_entity.pdbx_description
1 polymer ?
#
loop_
_entity_poly.entity_id
_entity_poly.type
_entity_poly.pdbx_seq_one_letter_code
_entity_poly.pdbx_strand_id
1 'polypeptide(L)'
;MAGEREHIREIEEVLSGARSVRDDIVVQSWLRCIDTHRLDPARPTEAYIVPDTQLREHREQSERLIAIARSGLETLFKQVAGQNYVLLLADAKGVTVDFLGDPLFMDQLRTAGLYLGSEWSES
;
A
#
# COMPACT_ATOMS: atom_id res chain seq x y z
N MET A 1 15.71 2.22 11.39
CA MET A 1 16.65 3.36 11.51
C MET A 1 17.87 3.28 10.59
N ALA A 2 18.70 2.21 10.60
CA ALA A 2 19.85 2.14 9.67
C ALA A 2 19.44 1.85 8.22
N GLY A 3 18.63 0.81 8.00
CA GLY A 3 18.18 0.42 6.65
C GLY A 3 17.27 1.44 5.95
N GLU A 4 16.48 2.20 6.71
CA GLU A 4 15.63 3.27 6.16
C GLU A 4 16.47 4.40 5.54
N ARG A 5 17.53 4.83 6.24
CA ARG A 5 18.46 5.85 5.72
C ARG A 5 19.27 5.36 4.53
N GLU A 6 19.65 4.09 4.54
CA GLU A 6 20.33 3.46 3.39
C GLU A 6 19.42 3.43 2.16
N HIS A 7 18.14 3.10 2.35
CA HIS A 7 17.17 3.09 1.26
C HIS A 7 16.89 4.50 0.70
N ILE A 8 16.74 5.51 1.57
CA ILE A 8 16.59 6.91 1.15
C ILE A 8 17.79 7.33 0.31
N ARG A 9 19.01 7.01 0.77
CA ARG A 9 20.23 7.32 0.04
C ARG A 9 20.29 6.62 -1.32
N GLU A 10 19.88 5.35 -1.41
CA GLU A 10 19.78 4.63 -2.69
C GLU A 10 18.86 5.37 -3.68
N ILE A 11 17.71 5.86 -3.20
CA ILE A 11 16.76 6.64 -4.01
C ILE A 11 17.38 7.96 -4.46
N GLU A 12 18.03 8.71 -3.56
CA GLU A 12 18.71 9.97 -3.89
C GLU A 12 19.85 9.79 -4.91
N GLU A 13 20.62 8.70 -4.79
CA GLU A 13 21.69 8.36 -5.74
C GLU A 13 21.10 8.09 -7.13
N VAL A 14 20.01 7.31 -7.22
CA VAL A 14 19.30 7.06 -8.48
C VAL A 14 18.77 8.35 -9.10
N LEU A 15 18.18 9.24 -8.30
CA LEU A 15 17.72 10.55 -8.76
C LEU A 15 18.85 11.43 -9.30
N SER A 16 20.05 11.31 -8.74
CA SER A 16 21.24 12.01 -9.23
C SER A 16 21.84 11.42 -10.52
N GLY A 17 21.23 10.34 -11.05
CA GLY A 17 21.66 9.66 -12.27
C GLY A 17 22.59 8.47 -12.03
N ALA A 18 22.77 8.03 -10.78
CA ALA A 18 23.53 6.82 -10.48
C ALA A 18 22.75 5.57 -10.92
N ARG A 19 23.50 4.52 -11.30
CA ARG A 19 22.90 3.22 -11.66
C ARG A 19 22.64 2.42 -10.38
N SER A 20 21.41 1.94 -10.21
CA SER A 20 21.07 0.99 -9.15
C SER A 20 21.18 -0.46 -9.63
N VAL A 21 21.33 -1.37 -8.67
CA VAL A 21 21.23 -2.82 -8.87
C VAL A 21 19.78 -3.31 -8.97
N ARG A 22 18.81 -2.44 -8.65
CA ARG A 22 17.38 -2.72 -8.79
C ARG A 22 17.00 -2.82 -10.27
N ASP A 23 15.94 -3.56 -10.52
CA ASP A 23 15.35 -3.63 -11.85
C ASP A 23 14.89 -2.25 -12.34
N ASP A 24 14.99 -2.03 -13.65
CA ASP A 24 14.61 -0.76 -14.28
C ASP A 24 13.17 -0.37 -13.94
N ILE A 25 12.25 -1.32 -13.80
CA ILE A 25 10.85 -1.03 -13.43
C ILE A 25 10.72 -0.39 -12.05
N VAL A 26 11.55 -0.78 -11.09
CA VAL A 26 11.57 -0.20 -9.74
C VAL A 26 12.14 1.21 -9.80
N VAL A 27 13.25 1.39 -10.52
CA VAL A 27 13.87 2.70 -10.73
C VAL A 27 12.90 3.67 -11.40
N GLN A 28 12.21 3.25 -12.46
CA GLN A 28 11.21 4.08 -13.14
C GLN A 28 10.02 4.42 -12.22
N SER A 29 9.64 3.52 -11.31
CA SER A 29 8.61 3.80 -10.31
C SER A 29 9.04 4.89 -9.34
N TRP A 30 10.28 4.84 -8.83
CA TRP A 30 10.80 5.87 -7.93
C TRP A 30 10.89 7.24 -8.61
N LEU A 31 11.38 7.28 -9.86
CA LEU A 31 11.42 8.52 -10.63
C LEU A 31 10.02 9.12 -10.81
N ARG A 32 9.01 8.30 -11.16
CA ARG A 32 7.62 8.76 -11.29
C ARG A 32 7.07 9.31 -9.96
N CYS A 33 7.26 8.61 -8.85
CA CYS A 33 6.85 9.04 -7.52
C CYS A 33 7.40 10.44 -7.17
N ILE A 34 8.62 10.74 -7.58
CA ILE A 34 9.31 11.98 -7.18
C ILE A 34 9.04 13.10 -8.18
N ASP A 35 9.17 12.83 -9.48
CA ASP A 35 9.02 13.86 -10.52
C ASP A 35 7.56 14.25 -10.75
N THR A 36 6.65 13.27 -10.70
CA THR A 36 5.23 13.47 -10.98
C THR A 36 4.45 13.77 -9.70
N HIS A 37 4.65 12.96 -8.66
CA HIS A 37 3.86 13.01 -7.43
C HIS A 37 4.52 13.80 -6.30
N ARG A 38 5.75 14.29 -6.51
CA ARG A 38 6.48 15.15 -5.56
C ARG A 38 6.64 14.53 -4.16
N LEU A 39 6.65 13.21 -4.10
CA LEU A 39 6.89 12.48 -2.87
C LEU A 39 8.33 12.74 -2.40
N ASP A 40 8.48 13.03 -1.10
CA ASP A 40 9.76 13.24 -0.45
C ASP A 40 10.16 11.97 0.33
N PRO A 41 11.16 11.19 -0.13
CA PRO A 41 11.59 9.96 0.53
C PRO A 41 12.06 10.17 1.98
N ALA A 42 12.55 11.38 2.31
CA ALA A 42 13.03 11.70 3.64
C ALA A 42 11.92 12.15 4.59
N ARG A 43 10.69 12.35 4.08
CA ARG A 43 9.54 12.76 4.87
C ARG A 43 8.50 11.63 4.91
N PRO A 44 8.43 10.89 6.03
CA PRO A 44 7.35 9.92 6.24
C PRO A 44 6.00 10.65 6.15
N THR A 45 5.15 10.17 5.27
CA THR A 45 3.77 10.64 5.15
C THR A 45 2.87 9.60 5.79
N GLU A 46 1.98 10.04 6.68
CA GLU A 46 0.99 9.14 7.27
C GLU A 46 0.06 8.61 6.18
N ALA A 47 -0.38 7.36 6.34
CA ALA A 47 -1.33 6.78 5.42
C ALA A 47 -2.63 7.59 5.39
N TYR A 48 -3.08 7.92 4.18
CA TYR A 48 -4.38 8.56 4.01
C TYR A 48 -5.48 7.50 4.06
N ILE A 49 -6.34 7.60 5.07
CA ILE A 49 -7.56 6.78 5.18
C ILE A 49 -8.74 7.65 4.72
N VAL A 50 -9.42 7.22 3.66
CA VAL A 50 -10.57 7.96 3.14
C VAL A 50 -11.70 8.04 4.18
N PRO A 51 -12.50 9.12 4.20
CA PRO A 51 -13.66 9.21 5.08
C PRO A 51 -14.66 8.08 4.86
N ASP A 52 -15.37 7.68 5.91
CA ASP A 52 -16.38 6.60 5.88
C ASP A 52 -17.39 6.72 4.74
N THR A 53 -17.84 7.93 4.39
CA THR A 53 -18.78 8.14 3.29
C THR A 53 -18.18 7.75 1.94
N GLN A 54 -16.94 8.14 1.68
CA GLN A 54 -16.23 7.76 0.46
C GLN A 54 -15.92 6.26 0.45
N LEU A 55 -15.48 5.70 1.58
CA LEU A 55 -15.23 4.26 1.70
C LEU A 55 -16.49 3.45 1.35
N ARG A 56 -17.67 3.88 1.81
CA ARG A 56 -18.93 3.25 1.43
C ARG A 56 -19.15 3.29 -0.08
N GLU A 57 -18.95 4.43 -0.73
CA GLU A 57 -19.07 4.56 -2.19
C GLU A 57 -18.11 3.62 -2.92
N HIS A 58 -16.84 3.54 -2.50
CA HIS A 58 -15.85 2.63 -3.06
C HIS A 58 -16.26 1.15 -2.91
N ARG A 59 -16.80 0.77 -1.74
CA ARG A 59 -17.29 -0.58 -1.48
C ARG A 59 -18.55 -0.92 -2.28
N GLU A 60 -19.48 0.03 -2.41
CA GLU A 60 -20.70 -0.13 -3.22
C GLU A 60 -20.35 -0.29 -4.70
N GLN A 61 -19.44 0.53 -5.24
CA GLN A 61 -18.94 0.40 -6.61
C GLN A 61 -18.19 -0.93 -6.86
N SER A 62 -17.54 -1.45 -5.81
CA SER A 62 -16.74 -2.68 -5.88
C SER A 62 -17.48 -3.94 -5.40
N GLU A 63 -18.80 -3.88 -5.17
CA GLU A 63 -19.56 -4.97 -4.53
C GLU A 63 -19.38 -6.32 -5.24
N ARG A 64 -19.44 -6.33 -6.57
CA ARG A 64 -19.24 -7.55 -7.36
C ARG A 64 -17.81 -8.10 -7.22
N LEU A 65 -16.81 -7.23 -7.22
CA LEU A 65 -15.41 -7.62 -7.07
C LEU A 65 -15.19 -8.26 -5.69
N ILE A 66 -15.69 -7.60 -4.64
CA ILE A 66 -15.63 -8.11 -3.26
C ILE A 66 -16.31 -9.48 -3.18
N ALA A 67 -17.53 -9.61 -3.72
CA ALA A 67 -18.29 -10.85 -3.68
C ALA A 67 -17.56 -12.03 -4.37
N ILE A 68 -16.93 -11.78 -5.52
CA ILE A 68 -16.18 -12.79 -6.27
C ILE A 68 -14.88 -13.17 -5.53
N ALA A 69 -14.15 -12.16 -5.03
CA ALA A 69 -12.84 -12.35 -4.43
C ALA A 69 -12.90 -13.00 -3.03
N ARG A 70 -13.98 -12.77 -2.27
CA ARG A 70 -14.08 -13.12 -0.85
C ARG A 70 -13.68 -14.56 -0.52
N SER A 71 -14.27 -15.54 -1.21
CA SER A 71 -13.97 -16.95 -0.93
C SER A 71 -12.52 -17.31 -1.21
N GLY A 72 -11.93 -16.74 -2.27
CA GLY A 72 -10.52 -16.91 -2.60
C GLY A 72 -9.60 -16.28 -1.56
N LEU A 73 -9.91 -15.04 -1.14
CA LEU A 73 -9.15 -14.32 -0.13
C LEU A 73 -9.21 -15.01 1.24
N GLU A 74 -10.37 -15.48 1.67
CA GLU A 74 -10.53 -16.25 2.91
C GLU A 74 -9.73 -17.57 2.87
N THR A 75 -9.70 -18.23 1.71
CA THR A 75 -8.92 -19.46 1.53
C THR A 75 -7.42 -19.19 1.58
N LEU A 76 -6.96 -18.14 0.90
CA LEU A 76 -5.56 -17.71 0.95
C LEU A 76 -5.16 -17.29 2.36
N PHE A 77 -6.01 -16.54 3.06
CA PHE A 77 -5.74 -16.08 4.42
C PHE A 77 -5.51 -17.25 5.37
N LYS A 78 -6.29 -18.33 5.25
CA LYS A 78 -6.09 -19.55 6.07
C LYS A 78 -4.71 -20.20 5.88
N GLN A 79 -4.09 -20.04 4.72
CA GLN A 79 -2.74 -20.57 4.46
C GLN A 79 -1.63 -19.71 5.08
N VAL A 80 -1.88 -18.41 5.20
CA VAL A 80 -0.91 -17.43 5.74
C VAL A 80 -1.20 -17.01 7.18
N ALA A 81 -2.32 -17.46 7.75
CA ALA A 81 -2.74 -17.17 9.11
C ALA A 81 -1.66 -17.61 10.11
N GLY A 82 -1.37 -16.76 11.09
CA GLY A 82 -0.31 -16.98 12.09
C GLY A 82 1.10 -16.61 11.63
N GLN A 83 1.27 -16.11 10.39
CA GLN A 83 2.56 -15.66 9.87
C GLN A 83 2.66 -14.12 9.73
N ASN A 84 1.82 -13.37 10.45
CA ASN A 84 1.80 -11.90 10.46
C ASN A 84 1.55 -11.25 9.08
N TYR A 85 0.81 -11.93 8.20
CA TYR A 85 0.38 -11.34 6.92
C TYR A 85 -0.97 -10.63 7.04
N VAL A 86 -1.15 -9.65 6.17
CA VAL A 86 -2.42 -8.99 5.87
C VAL A 86 -2.72 -9.17 4.39
N LEU A 87 -3.99 -9.34 4.05
CA LEU A 87 -4.48 -9.29 2.68
C LEU A 87 -5.36 -8.06 2.52
N LEU A 88 -5.07 -7.28 1.48
CA LEU A 88 -5.83 -6.10 1.09
C LEU A 88 -6.41 -6.33 -0.30
N LEU A 89 -7.70 -6.05 -0.45
CA LEU A 89 -8.33 -5.93 -1.75
C LEU A 89 -8.54 -4.46 -2.03
N ALA A 90 -7.81 -3.91 -3.00
CA ALA A 90 -7.97 -2.54 -3.46
C ALA A 90 -8.85 -2.50 -4.71
N ASP A 91 -9.59 -1.41 -4.87
CA ASP A 91 -10.30 -1.12 -6.11
C ASP A 91 -9.38 -0.49 -7.17
N ALA A 92 -9.96 -0.16 -8.33
CA ALA A 92 -9.21 0.42 -9.45
C ALA A 92 -8.62 1.82 -9.17
N LYS A 93 -9.04 2.48 -8.08
CA LYS A 93 -8.48 3.77 -7.64
C LYS A 93 -7.41 3.59 -6.57
N GLY A 94 -7.08 2.36 -6.20
CA GLY A 94 -6.10 2.08 -5.16
C GLY A 94 -6.65 2.24 -3.74
N VAL A 95 -7.97 2.29 -3.54
CA VAL A 95 -8.55 2.32 -2.20
C VAL A 95 -8.81 0.90 -1.72
N THR A 96 -8.32 0.55 -0.53
CA THR A 96 -8.61 -0.74 0.11
C THR A 96 -10.11 -0.85 0.42
N VAL A 97 -10.81 -1.73 -0.29
CA VAL A 97 -12.25 -2.00 -0.16
C VAL A 97 -12.57 -3.26 0.62
N ASP A 98 -11.60 -4.18 0.79
CA ASP A 98 -11.73 -5.31 1.73
C ASP A 98 -10.39 -5.65 2.38
N PHE A 99 -10.43 -6.24 3.57
CA PHE A 99 -9.26 -6.46 4.41
C PHE A 99 -9.40 -7.77 5.19
N LEU A 100 -8.32 -8.56 5.23
CA LEU A 100 -8.16 -9.70 6.13
C LEU A 100 -6.82 -9.59 6.84
N GLY A 101 -6.84 -9.46 8.15
CA GLY A 101 -5.64 -9.38 8.98
C GLY A 101 -5.94 -9.79 10.41
N ASP A 102 -4.90 -9.88 11.23
CA ASP A 102 -5.03 -10.25 12.63
C ASP A 102 -5.58 -9.07 13.46
N PRO A 103 -6.72 -9.25 14.16
CA PRO A 103 -7.32 -8.23 15.02
C PRO A 103 -6.36 -7.63 16.06
N LEU A 104 -5.38 -8.40 16.53
CA LEU A 104 -4.41 -7.97 17.55
C LEU A 104 -3.50 -6.84 17.07
N PHE A 105 -3.35 -6.67 15.76
CA PHE A 105 -2.47 -5.65 15.15
C PHE A 105 -3.23 -4.55 14.43
N MET A 106 -4.56 -4.45 14.56
CA MET A 106 -5.37 -3.50 13.78
C MET A 106 -4.89 -2.05 13.89
N ASP A 107 -4.56 -1.57 15.07
CA ASP A 107 -4.13 -0.17 15.25
C ASP A 107 -2.78 0.11 14.54
N GLN A 108 -1.87 -0.87 14.58
CA GLN A 108 -0.58 -0.78 13.90
C GLN A 108 -0.76 -0.84 12.38
N LEU A 109 -1.60 -1.76 11.91
CA LEU A 109 -1.94 -1.90 10.49
C LEU A 109 -2.60 -0.63 9.96
N ARG A 110 -3.53 -0.04 10.71
CA ARG A 110 -4.19 1.22 10.35
C ARG A 110 -3.19 2.37 10.24
N THR A 111 -2.29 2.50 11.21
CA THR A 111 -1.24 3.54 11.20
C THR A 111 -0.30 3.36 10.00
N ALA A 112 -0.03 2.12 9.61
CA ALA A 112 0.81 1.78 8.47
C ALA A 112 0.09 1.85 7.10
N GLY A 113 -1.20 2.22 7.05
CA GLY A 113 -1.98 2.22 5.79
C GLY A 113 -2.37 0.82 5.29
N LEU A 114 -2.24 -0.19 6.13
CA LEU A 114 -2.59 -1.58 5.83
C LEU A 114 -4.00 -1.91 6.34
N TYR A 115 -4.96 -1.00 6.14
CA TYR A 115 -6.32 -1.16 6.65
C TYR A 115 -7.38 -0.72 5.64
N LEU A 116 -8.64 -0.99 5.96
CA LEU A 116 -9.78 -0.59 5.14
C LEU A 116 -9.81 0.93 4.92
N GLY A 117 -10.06 1.35 3.68
CA GLY A 117 -10.08 2.76 3.28
C GLY A 117 -8.71 3.40 3.06
N SER A 118 -7.62 2.66 3.27
CA SER A 118 -6.28 3.17 2.93
C SER A 118 -6.18 3.38 1.43
N GLU A 119 -5.64 4.52 1.04
CA GLU A 119 -5.50 4.97 -0.33
C GLU A 119 -4.03 4.80 -0.75
N TRP A 120 -3.82 4.11 -1.88
CA TRP A 120 -2.49 3.65 -2.35
C TRP A 120 -2.07 4.25 -3.69
N SER A 121 -2.83 5.21 -4.23
CA SER A 121 -2.36 5.92 -5.41
C SER A 121 -1.15 6.76 -5.04
N GLU A 122 -0.31 6.98 -6.03
CA GLU A 122 0.83 7.88 -5.91
C GLU A 122 0.24 9.31 -5.83
N SER A 123 -0.04 9.84 -4.64
CA SER A 123 -0.62 11.18 -4.45
C SER A 123 -0.07 11.93 -3.25
#